data_AF-A0A918AFF1-F1
#
_entry.id   AF-A0A918AFF1-F1
#
_cell.length_a   1.000
_cell.length_b   1.000
_cell.length_c   1.000
_cell.angle_alpha   90.00
_cell.angle_beta   90.00
_cell.angle_gamma   90.00
#
_symmetry.space_group_name_H-M   'P 1'
#
loop_
_entity.id
_entity.type
_entity.pdbx_description
1 polymer ?
#
loop_
_entity_poly.entity_id
_entity_poly.type
_entity_poly.pdbx_seq_one_letter_code
_entity_poly.pdbx_strand_id
1 'polypeptide(L)'
;MWAVHDPGKVIADLALTLALGGDCLADIALLRSQPELFGPIASDPTVSRLIDRLAADPAQSLKAIRAARATARQRAWHLAGPHAPGADSQPLIVDLDATIVISHSDKQRAAPTWKKSYGFHPMTAFADHQGEGGGEPLALLLRAGNAGSNTAADHIKTTRLALTQLPKHQRRNVLIRTDSGGGTREFSPGSPAPADG
;
A
#
# COMPACT_ATOMS: atom_id res chain seq x y z
N MET A 1 -0.41 -12.15 34.97
CA MET A 1 0.55 -11.50 34.03
C MET A 1 -0.27 -11.00 32.85
N TRP A 2 -0.32 -9.70 32.60
CA TRP A 2 -1.03 -9.15 31.45
C TRP A 2 -0.15 -9.34 30.21
N ALA A 3 -0.73 -9.81 29.10
CA ALA A 3 0.00 -9.98 27.85
C ALA A 3 0.37 -8.59 27.30
N VAL A 4 1.68 -8.32 27.17
CA VAL A 4 2.18 -7.15 26.45
C VAL A 4 2.14 -7.50 24.97
N HIS A 5 1.24 -6.87 24.21
CA HIS A 5 1.21 -7.04 22.75
C HIS A 5 2.12 -6.00 22.10
N ASP A 6 3.13 -6.47 21.36
CA ASP A 6 3.97 -5.60 20.54
C ASP A 6 3.13 -4.94 19.43
N PRO A 7 3.14 -3.60 19.29
CA PRO A 7 2.37 -2.90 18.26
C PRO A 7 2.68 -3.37 16.83
N GLY A 8 3.94 -3.69 16.53
CA GLY A 8 4.35 -4.18 15.22
C GLY A 8 3.76 -5.55 14.92
N LYS A 9 3.78 -6.46 15.89
CA LYS A 9 3.12 -7.78 15.78
C LYS A 9 1.61 -7.64 15.56
N VAL A 10 0.93 -6.76 16.28
CA VAL A 10 -0.52 -6.55 16.09
C VAL A 10 -0.84 -6.06 14.67
N ILE A 11 -0.03 -5.17 14.11
CA ILE A 11 -0.20 -4.72 12.71
C ILE A 11 0.08 -5.86 11.72
N ALA A 12 1.08 -6.70 11.98
CA ALA A 12 1.34 -7.89 11.15
C ALA A 12 0.18 -8.90 11.21
N ASP A 13 -0.42 -9.08 12.38
CA ASP A 13 -1.57 -9.98 12.57
C ASP A 13 -2.80 -9.46 11.82
N LEU A 14 -3.06 -8.15 11.84
CA LEU A 14 -4.12 -7.56 11.01
C LEU A 14 -3.86 -7.74 9.52
N ALA A 15 -2.61 -7.60 9.07
CA ALA A 15 -2.27 -7.85 7.67
C ALA A 15 -2.51 -9.33 7.28
N LEU A 16 -2.23 -10.26 8.19
CA LEU A 16 -2.51 -11.68 7.98
C LEU A 16 -4.02 -11.97 7.96
N THR A 17 -4.80 -11.33 8.83
CA THR A 17 -6.27 -11.41 8.79
C THR A 17 -6.81 -11.00 7.42
N LEU A 18 -6.33 -9.88 6.84
CA LEU A 18 -6.71 -9.47 5.49
C LEU A 18 -6.31 -10.52 4.43
N ALA A 19 -5.12 -11.11 4.55
CA ALA A 19 -4.66 -12.15 3.64
C ALA A 19 -5.51 -13.43 3.70
N LEU A 20 -6.12 -13.72 4.85
CA LEU A 20 -7.06 -14.83 5.03
C LEU A 20 -8.49 -14.49 4.60
N GLY A 21 -8.73 -13.29 4.05
CA GLY A 21 -10.03 -12.85 3.56
C GLY A 21 -10.89 -12.14 4.61
N GLY A 22 -10.33 -11.77 5.77
CA GLY A 22 -11.02 -10.88 6.71
C GLY A 22 -11.19 -9.48 6.13
N ASP A 23 -12.28 -8.83 6.48
CA ASP A 23 -12.62 -7.47 6.04
C ASP A 23 -12.92 -6.52 7.22
N CYS A 24 -12.87 -7.06 8.45
CA CYS A 24 -13.10 -6.35 9.70
C CYS A 24 -11.92 -6.53 10.68
N LEU A 25 -11.65 -5.52 11.52
CA LEU A 25 -10.64 -5.63 12.58
C LEU A 25 -10.96 -6.75 13.58
N ALA A 26 -12.24 -7.09 13.76
CA ALA A 26 -12.68 -8.17 14.65
C ALA A 26 -12.34 -9.57 14.11
N ASP A 27 -12.10 -9.71 12.80
CA ASP A 27 -11.74 -11.00 12.18
C ASP A 27 -10.37 -11.50 12.65
N ILE A 28 -9.59 -10.66 13.34
CA ILE A 28 -8.39 -11.09 14.06
C ILE A 28 -8.68 -12.19 15.11
N ALA A 29 -9.94 -12.32 15.55
CA ALA A 29 -10.39 -13.43 16.38
C ALA A 29 -10.16 -14.80 15.72
N LEU A 30 -10.17 -14.89 14.39
CA LEU A 30 -9.82 -16.11 13.65
C LEU A 30 -8.39 -16.55 13.98
N LEU A 31 -7.42 -15.63 13.94
CA LEU A 31 -6.04 -15.94 14.33
C LEU A 31 -5.96 -16.33 15.80
N ARG A 32 -6.70 -15.63 16.66
CA ARG A 32 -6.74 -15.93 18.11
C ARG A 32 -7.27 -17.33 18.41
N SER A 33 -8.11 -17.89 17.54
CA SER A 33 -8.63 -19.26 17.67
C SER A 33 -7.59 -20.36 17.41
N GLN A 34 -6.41 -20.01 16.87
CA GLN A 34 -5.33 -20.94 16.54
C GLN A 34 -4.01 -20.50 17.20
N PRO A 35 -3.95 -20.42 18.54
CA PRO A 35 -2.80 -19.89 19.27
C PRO A 35 -1.52 -20.73 19.07
N GLU A 36 -1.65 -22.01 18.73
CA GLU A 36 -0.52 -22.90 18.43
C GLU A 36 0.22 -22.48 17.14
N LEU A 37 -0.51 -21.87 16.19
CA LEU A 37 0.04 -21.43 14.91
C LEU A 37 0.50 -19.97 14.95
N PHE A 38 -0.30 -19.08 15.56
CA PHE A 38 -0.08 -17.63 15.47
C PHE A 38 0.47 -17.00 16.76
N GLY A 39 0.53 -17.77 17.85
CA GLY A 39 0.94 -17.31 19.17
C GLY A 39 -0.10 -16.39 19.83
N PRO A 40 0.32 -15.55 20.79
CA PRO A 40 -0.59 -14.62 21.46
C PRO A 40 -1.13 -13.53 20.51
N ILE A 41 -2.45 -13.51 20.30
CA ILE A 41 -3.14 -12.52 19.45
C ILE A 41 -3.90 -11.51 20.31
N ALA A 42 -3.79 -10.23 19.95
CA ALA A 42 -4.45 -9.14 20.67
C ALA A 42 -5.97 -9.25 20.62
N SER A 43 -6.63 -8.79 21.69
CA SER A 43 -8.09 -8.61 21.74
C SER A 43 -8.56 -7.41 20.91
N ASP A 44 -9.82 -7.42 20.48
CA ASP A 44 -10.40 -6.36 19.63
C ASP A 44 -10.30 -4.97 20.28
N PRO A 45 -10.54 -4.78 21.60
CA PRO A 45 -10.31 -3.49 22.25
C PRO A 45 -8.84 -3.05 22.23
N THR A 46 -7.90 -3.99 22.27
CA THR A 46 -6.46 -3.69 22.19
C THR A 46 -6.08 -3.25 20.79
N VAL A 47 -6.62 -3.92 19.78
CA VAL A 47 -6.50 -3.51 18.37
C VAL A 47 -7.06 -2.10 18.17
N SER A 48 -8.29 -1.83 18.62
CA SER A 48 -8.91 -0.50 18.49
C SER A 48 -8.05 0.61 19.09
N ARG A 49 -7.60 0.43 20.35
CA ARG A 49 -6.72 1.39 21.02
C ARG A 49 -5.39 1.63 20.29
N LEU A 50 -4.85 0.59 19.67
CA LEU A 50 -3.63 0.73 18.86
C LEU A 50 -3.92 1.56 17.61
N ILE A 51 -5.02 1.29 16.89
CA ILE A 51 -5.41 2.08 15.72
C ILE A 51 -5.64 3.55 16.10
N ASP A 52 -6.34 3.83 17.21
CA ASP A 52 -6.54 5.20 17.70
C ASP A 52 -5.21 5.91 17.98
N ARG A 53 -4.26 5.20 18.61
CA ARG A 53 -2.91 5.72 18.87
C ARG A 53 -2.16 6.03 17.58
N LEU A 54 -2.22 5.14 16.59
CA LEU A 54 -1.56 5.36 15.29
C LEU A 54 -2.22 6.50 14.50
N ALA A 55 -3.53 6.67 14.65
CA ALA A 55 -4.30 7.73 14.01
C ALA A 55 -4.07 9.11 14.65
N ALA A 56 -3.49 9.19 15.85
CA ALA A 56 -3.14 10.47 16.49
C ALA A 56 -2.03 11.22 15.73
N ASP A 57 -1.07 10.49 15.13
CA ASP A 57 -0.12 11.03 14.15
C ASP A 57 0.01 10.07 12.96
N PRO A 58 -0.88 10.20 11.96
CA PRO A 58 -0.85 9.32 10.80
C PRO A 58 0.43 9.50 9.97
N ALA A 59 1.03 10.69 9.96
CA ALA A 59 2.22 10.96 9.15
C ALA A 59 3.43 10.18 9.68
N GLN A 60 3.67 10.25 10.99
CA GLN A 60 4.72 9.49 11.66
C GLN A 60 4.45 7.99 11.60
N SER A 61 3.23 7.56 11.90
CA SER A 61 2.84 6.15 11.91
C SER A 61 3.00 5.50 10.52
N LEU A 62 2.51 6.15 9.47
CA LEU A 62 2.67 5.65 8.10
C LEU A 62 4.14 5.64 7.66
N LYS A 63 4.96 6.61 8.09
CA LYS A 63 6.40 6.59 7.82
C LYS A 63 7.07 5.36 8.44
N ALA A 64 6.75 5.05 9.70
CA ALA A 64 7.29 3.89 10.40
C ALA A 64 6.85 2.56 9.75
N ILE A 65 5.55 2.41 9.45
CA ILE A 65 5.00 1.22 8.78
C ILE A 65 5.64 1.02 7.41
N ARG A 66 5.80 2.09 6.61
CA ARG A 66 6.46 2.03 5.31
C ARG A 66 7.91 1.60 5.41
N ALA A 67 8.64 2.07 6.42
CA ALA A 67 10.03 1.67 6.66
C ALA A 67 10.12 0.19 7.02
N ALA A 68 9.29 -0.28 7.96
CA ALA A 68 9.23 -1.68 8.35
C ALA A 68 8.90 -2.60 7.16
N ARG A 69 7.89 -2.23 6.34
CA ARG A 69 7.52 -2.96 5.13
C ARG A 69 8.64 -3.01 4.10
N ALA A 70 9.37 -1.92 3.89
CA ALA A 70 10.51 -1.89 2.98
C ALA A 70 11.63 -2.84 3.43
N THR A 71 11.93 -2.88 4.73
CA THR A 71 12.89 -3.82 5.31
C THR A 71 12.44 -5.28 5.16
N ALA A 72 11.17 -5.57 5.46
CA ALA A 72 10.60 -6.91 5.30
C ALA A 72 10.66 -7.37 3.83
N ARG A 73 10.29 -6.50 2.89
CA ARG A 73 10.38 -6.77 1.45
C ARG A 73 11.80 -7.05 1.00
N GLN A 74 12.76 -6.23 1.41
CA GLN A 74 14.17 -6.46 1.05
C GLN A 74 14.64 -7.85 1.51
N ARG A 75 14.23 -8.29 2.70
CA ARG A 75 14.54 -9.64 3.18
C ARG A 75 13.83 -10.71 2.37
N ALA A 76 12.53 -10.54 2.08
CA ALA A 76 11.75 -11.49 1.29
C ALA A 76 12.33 -11.67 -0.12
N TRP A 77 12.66 -10.58 -0.80
CA TRP A 77 13.26 -10.61 -2.14
C TRP A 77 14.66 -11.21 -2.13
N HIS A 78 15.46 -10.92 -1.10
CA HIS A 78 16.77 -11.57 -0.96
C HIS A 78 16.65 -13.10 -0.81
N LEU A 79 15.65 -13.57 -0.05
CA LEU A 79 15.39 -15.01 0.11
C LEU A 79 14.80 -15.66 -1.14
N ALA A 80 13.99 -14.93 -1.92
CA ALA A 80 13.43 -15.41 -3.17
C ALA A 80 14.50 -15.58 -4.27
N GLY A 81 15.65 -14.89 -4.15
CA GLY A 81 16.77 -15.03 -5.07
C GLY A 81 16.38 -14.77 -6.52
N PRO A 82 16.56 -15.72 -7.46
CA PRO A 82 16.20 -15.55 -8.86
C PRO A 82 14.69 -15.43 -9.10
N HIS A 83 13.85 -15.75 -8.11
CA HIS A 83 12.39 -15.58 -8.17
C HIS A 83 11.92 -14.22 -7.67
N ALA A 84 12.83 -13.33 -7.25
CA ALA A 84 12.47 -11.97 -6.88
C ALA A 84 12.22 -11.10 -8.12
N PRO A 85 11.33 -10.10 -8.05
CA PRO A 85 11.15 -9.12 -9.11
C PRO A 85 12.45 -8.40 -9.46
N GLY A 86 12.74 -8.27 -10.77
CA GLY A 86 13.92 -7.57 -11.27
C GLY A 86 15.25 -8.27 -10.94
N ALA A 87 15.23 -9.59 -10.71
CA ALA A 87 16.45 -10.40 -10.54
C ALA A 87 17.15 -10.72 -11.88
N ASP A 88 16.45 -10.58 -13.01
CA ASP A 88 16.88 -10.92 -14.37
C ASP A 88 17.59 -9.78 -15.11
N SER A 89 17.99 -8.73 -14.39
CA SER A 89 18.60 -7.49 -14.93
C SER A 89 17.69 -6.65 -15.83
N GLN A 90 16.45 -7.08 -16.10
CA GLN A 90 15.45 -6.24 -16.77
C GLN A 90 14.97 -5.13 -15.83
N PRO A 91 14.48 -4.00 -16.36
CA PRO A 91 13.83 -2.99 -15.56
C PRO A 91 12.67 -3.59 -14.76
N LEU A 92 12.64 -3.33 -13.45
CA LEU A 92 11.48 -3.68 -12.64
C LEU A 92 10.30 -2.83 -13.11
N ILE A 93 9.25 -3.49 -13.56
CA ILE A 93 8.03 -2.82 -13.99
C ILE A 93 7.21 -2.46 -12.74
N VAL A 94 6.78 -1.19 -12.66
CA VAL A 94 5.85 -0.71 -11.65
C VAL A 94 4.64 -0.11 -12.34
N ASP A 95 3.49 -0.72 -12.12
CA ASP A 95 2.21 -0.26 -12.63
C ASP A 95 1.56 0.70 -11.65
N LEU A 96 1.14 1.87 -12.12
CA LEU A 96 0.21 2.72 -11.39
C LEU A 96 -1.18 2.65 -12.00
N ASP A 97 -2.17 2.48 -11.13
CA ASP A 97 -3.57 2.53 -11.52
C ASP A 97 -4.43 3.09 -10.38
N ALA A 98 -5.50 3.76 -10.76
CA ALA A 98 -6.52 4.25 -9.84
C ALA A 98 -7.70 3.29 -9.82
N THR A 99 -8.03 2.77 -8.63
CA THR A 99 -9.13 1.83 -8.46
C THR A 99 -10.23 2.41 -7.59
N ILE A 100 -11.47 1.97 -7.80
CA ILE A 100 -12.61 2.38 -6.98
C ILE A 100 -12.82 1.38 -5.85
N VAL A 101 -12.86 1.90 -4.63
CA VAL A 101 -13.29 1.15 -3.44
C VAL A 101 -14.68 1.63 -3.06
N ILE A 102 -15.67 0.75 -3.20
CA ILE A 102 -17.06 1.08 -2.90
C ILE A 102 -17.24 1.26 -1.40
N SER A 103 -17.96 2.30 -1.00
CA SER A 103 -18.44 2.47 0.38
C SER A 103 -19.95 2.47 0.38
N HIS A 104 -20.55 1.70 1.29
CA HIS A 104 -21.99 1.69 1.54
C HIS A 104 -22.41 2.64 2.66
N SER A 105 -21.47 3.45 3.17
CA SER A 105 -21.71 4.40 4.27
C SER A 105 -21.00 5.72 4.02
N ASP A 106 -21.55 6.79 4.61
CA ASP A 106 -20.92 8.10 4.59
C ASP A 106 -19.71 8.10 5.53
N LYS A 107 -18.53 8.02 4.93
CA LYS A 107 -17.24 8.03 5.60
C LYS A 107 -16.49 9.26 5.14
N GLN A 108 -15.58 9.75 5.97
CA GLN A 108 -14.75 10.89 5.61
C GLN A 108 -14.05 10.65 4.25
N ARG A 109 -14.28 11.54 3.28
CA ARG A 109 -13.78 11.49 1.89
C ARG A 109 -14.43 10.43 0.98
N ALA A 110 -15.43 9.69 1.45
CA ALA A 110 -16.29 8.94 0.54
C ALA A 110 -17.11 9.94 -0.29
N ALA A 111 -17.15 9.75 -1.60
CA ALA A 111 -17.80 10.69 -2.52
C ALA A 111 -18.32 9.95 -3.76
N PRO A 112 -19.26 10.56 -4.52
CA PRO A 112 -19.63 10.06 -5.84
C PRO A 112 -18.41 9.93 -6.74
N THR A 113 -18.33 8.83 -7.48
CA THR A 113 -17.23 8.54 -8.40
C THR A 113 -17.65 8.79 -9.85
N TRP A 114 -16.67 8.91 -10.74
CA TRP A 114 -16.91 9.00 -12.18
C TRP A 114 -17.72 7.82 -12.75
N LYS A 115 -17.51 6.60 -12.22
CA LYS A 115 -18.27 5.40 -12.63
C LYS A 115 -19.67 5.33 -12.02
N LYS A 116 -20.20 6.45 -11.51
CA LYS A 116 -21.53 6.57 -10.88
C LYS A 116 -21.72 5.63 -9.68
N SER A 117 -20.64 5.30 -8.99
CA SER A 117 -20.67 4.64 -7.68
C SER A 117 -20.36 5.63 -6.56
N TYR A 118 -20.30 5.16 -5.31
CA TYR A 118 -19.96 5.99 -4.15
C TYR A 118 -18.85 5.30 -3.35
N GLY A 119 -17.83 6.06 -2.95
CA GLY A 119 -16.72 5.52 -2.17
C GLY A 119 -15.42 6.30 -2.35
N PHE A 120 -14.32 5.58 -2.54
CA PHE A 120 -12.97 6.13 -2.64
C PHE A 120 -12.35 5.81 -4.00
N HIS A 121 -11.34 6.59 -4.38
CA HIS A 121 -10.62 6.40 -5.63
C HIS A 121 -9.09 6.37 -5.40
N PRO A 122 -8.56 5.46 -4.56
CA PRO A 122 -7.12 5.41 -4.28
C PRO A 122 -6.28 5.23 -5.55
N MET A 123 -5.11 5.87 -5.55
CA MET A 123 -4.06 5.59 -6.53
C MET A 123 -3.16 4.48 -5.95
N THR A 124 -2.88 3.47 -6.74
CA THR A 124 -2.12 2.29 -6.32
C THR A 124 -0.86 2.14 -7.16
N ALA A 125 0.15 1.49 -6.60
CA ALA A 125 1.35 1.10 -7.32
C ALA A 125 1.73 -0.34 -6.98
N PHE A 126 1.96 -1.15 -8.01
CA PHE A 126 2.31 -2.57 -7.90
C PHE A 126 3.62 -2.85 -8.64
N ALA A 127 4.51 -3.64 -8.03
CA ALA A 127 5.62 -4.26 -8.73
C ALA A 127 5.08 -5.45 -9.53
N ASP A 128 5.26 -5.43 -10.84
CA ASP A 128 4.90 -6.53 -11.72
C ASP A 128 5.98 -7.62 -11.61
N HIS A 129 5.58 -8.83 -11.20
CA HIS A 129 6.48 -9.99 -11.08
C HIS A 129 6.79 -10.65 -12.42
N GLN A 130 6.10 -10.23 -13.50
CA GLN A 130 6.16 -10.83 -14.84
C GLN A 130 5.75 -12.32 -14.87
N GLY A 131 5.32 -12.81 -16.04
CA GLY A 131 4.91 -14.21 -16.19
C GLY A 131 3.63 -14.58 -15.41
N GLU A 132 3.64 -15.73 -14.74
CA GLU A 132 2.50 -16.28 -13.96
C GLU A 132 2.38 -15.66 -12.55
N GLY A 133 3.33 -14.80 -12.16
CA GLY A 133 3.34 -14.16 -10.83
C GLY A 133 2.32 -13.03 -10.71
N GLY A 134 1.55 -13.00 -9.62
CA GLY A 134 0.74 -11.83 -9.27
C GLY A 134 1.62 -10.62 -8.92
N GLY A 135 1.14 -9.41 -9.21
CA GLY A 135 1.84 -8.18 -8.81
C GLY A 135 1.90 -7.98 -7.29
N GLU A 136 2.93 -7.30 -6.79
CA GLU A 136 3.11 -7.02 -5.37
C GLU A 136 2.84 -5.54 -5.04
N PRO A 137 2.00 -5.22 -4.04
CA PRO A 137 1.70 -3.85 -3.67
C PRO A 137 2.90 -3.10 -3.09
N LEU A 138 3.23 -1.96 -3.71
CA LEU A 138 4.26 -1.03 -3.24
C LEU A 138 3.64 0.14 -2.49
N ALA A 139 2.64 0.81 -3.07
CA ALA A 139 2.03 1.98 -2.46
C ALA A 139 0.52 2.06 -2.71
N LEU A 140 -0.19 2.59 -1.71
CA LEU A 140 -1.58 3.01 -1.84
C LEU A 140 -1.68 4.44 -1.32
N LEU A 141 -2.09 5.35 -2.19
CA LEU A 141 -2.38 6.74 -1.87
C LEU A 141 -3.89 6.90 -1.75
N LEU A 142 -4.38 7.13 -0.53
CA LEU A 142 -5.80 7.28 -0.25
C LEU A 142 -6.35 8.60 -0.78
N ARG A 143 -7.38 8.53 -1.63
CA ARG A 143 -8.03 9.68 -2.27
C ARG A 143 -9.54 9.58 -2.17
N ALA A 144 -10.19 10.74 -2.23
CA ALA A 144 -11.65 10.82 -2.23
C ALA A 144 -12.23 10.19 -3.50
N GLY A 145 -13.50 9.76 -3.45
CA GLY A 145 -14.17 9.12 -4.60
C GLY A 145 -14.25 9.99 -5.85
N ASN A 146 -14.29 11.31 -5.68
CA ASN A 146 -14.33 12.30 -6.75
C ASN A 146 -12.93 12.78 -7.19
N ALA A 147 -11.85 12.14 -6.73
CA ALA A 147 -10.50 12.47 -7.18
C ALA A 147 -10.33 12.14 -8.66
N GLY A 148 -9.71 13.05 -9.42
CA GLY A 148 -9.44 12.85 -10.84
C GLY A 148 -8.49 11.69 -11.10
N SER A 149 -8.70 10.97 -12.20
CA SER A 149 -7.81 9.88 -12.60
C SER A 149 -6.41 10.38 -12.99
N ASN A 150 -6.29 11.63 -13.46
CA ASN A 150 -5.10 12.14 -14.15
C ASN A 150 -4.31 13.19 -13.34
N THR A 151 -4.43 13.20 -12.02
CA THR A 151 -3.73 14.18 -11.20
C THR A 151 -2.22 13.87 -11.19
N ALA A 152 -1.41 14.66 -11.90
CA ALA A 152 0.04 14.46 -12.00
C ALA A 152 0.71 14.41 -10.62
N ALA A 153 0.28 15.27 -9.69
CA ALA A 153 0.78 15.27 -8.32
C ALA A 153 0.54 13.95 -7.58
N ASP A 154 -0.59 13.28 -7.81
CA ASP A 154 -0.90 11.98 -7.19
C ASP A 154 -0.03 10.88 -7.78
N HIS A 155 0.21 10.89 -9.09
CA HIS A 155 1.12 9.96 -9.75
C HIS A 155 2.55 10.14 -9.24
N ILE A 156 3.07 11.38 -9.22
CA ILE A 156 4.41 11.68 -8.70
C ILE A 156 4.54 11.22 -7.24
N LYS A 157 3.54 11.52 -6.40
CA LYS A 157 3.53 11.13 -4.99
C LYS A 157 3.51 9.61 -4.83
N THR A 158 2.67 8.92 -5.60
CA THR A 158 2.57 7.45 -5.56
C THR A 158 3.85 6.80 -6.05
N THR A 159 4.45 7.27 -7.15
CA THR A 159 5.75 6.81 -7.64
C THR A 159 6.85 6.99 -6.59
N ARG A 160 6.95 8.18 -5.97
CA ARG A 160 7.93 8.42 -4.90
C ARG A 160 7.74 7.45 -3.73
N LEU A 161 6.49 7.23 -3.30
CA LEU A 161 6.19 6.25 -2.26
C LEU A 161 6.59 4.83 -2.68
N ALA A 162 6.26 4.41 -3.90
CA ALA A 162 6.60 3.09 -4.43
C ALA A 162 8.11 2.86 -4.49
N LEU A 163 8.88 3.82 -5.00
CA LEU A 163 10.35 3.73 -5.07
C LEU A 163 11.00 3.59 -3.68
N THR A 164 10.43 4.20 -2.63
CA THR A 164 10.96 4.05 -1.26
C THR A 164 10.81 2.63 -0.72
N GLN A 165 9.92 1.83 -1.31
CA GLN A 165 9.67 0.45 -0.91
C GLN A 165 10.62 -0.55 -1.55
N LEU A 166 11.32 -0.16 -2.61
CA LEU A 166 12.26 -1.02 -3.32
C LEU A 166 13.64 -1.03 -2.67
N PRO A 167 14.40 -2.14 -2.77
CA PRO A 167 15.82 -2.16 -2.43
C PRO A 167 16.61 -1.09 -3.19
N LYS A 168 17.60 -0.48 -2.54
CA LYS A 168 18.30 0.70 -3.07
C LYS A 168 18.89 0.49 -4.47
N HIS A 169 19.40 -0.70 -4.76
CA HIS A 169 20.04 -1.01 -6.04
C HIS A 169 19.03 -1.11 -7.20
N GLN A 170 17.79 -1.55 -6.94
CA GLN A 170 16.75 -1.63 -7.97
C GLN A 170 16.11 -0.29 -8.32
N ARG A 171 16.14 0.73 -7.45
CA ARG A 171 15.45 2.02 -7.65
C ARG A 171 15.85 2.78 -8.91
N ARG A 172 17.01 2.47 -9.50
CA ARG A 172 17.53 3.10 -10.71
C ARG A 172 17.18 2.35 -12.00
N ASN A 173 16.66 1.12 -11.88
CA ASN A 173 16.28 0.26 -12.99
C ASN A 173 14.79 -0.08 -12.87
N VAL A 174 13.95 0.95 -12.95
CA VAL A 174 12.49 0.84 -12.81
C VAL A 174 11.83 1.44 -14.05
N LEU A 175 10.89 0.71 -14.65
CA LEU A 175 9.99 1.21 -15.67
C LEU A 175 8.63 1.50 -15.02
N ILE A 176 8.20 2.75 -15.05
CA ILE A 176 6.86 3.12 -14.60
C ILE A 176 5.88 3.01 -15.76
N ARG A 177 4.83 2.21 -15.61
CA ARG A 177 3.69 2.15 -16.54
C ARG A 177 2.46 2.76 -15.90
N THR A 178 1.67 3.44 -16.71
CA THR A 178 0.37 4.00 -16.34
C THR A 178 -0.59 3.76 -17.49
N ASP A 179 -1.89 3.75 -17.19
CA ASP A 179 -2.89 3.84 -18.25
C ASP A 179 -2.89 5.25 -18.89
N SER A 180 -3.81 5.50 -19.82
CA SER A 180 -3.98 6.82 -20.44
C SER A 180 -4.16 7.97 -19.44
N GLY A 181 -4.52 7.68 -18.19
CA GLY A 181 -4.63 8.66 -17.12
C GLY A 181 -3.30 9.24 -16.65
N GLY A 182 -2.18 8.57 -16.91
CA GLY A 182 -0.83 9.12 -16.70
C GLY A 182 -0.33 10.02 -17.82
N GLY A 183 -1.07 10.17 -18.93
CA GLY A 183 -0.67 10.96 -20.12
C GLY A 183 -0.66 12.48 -19.93
N THR A 184 -0.50 12.98 -18.71
CA THR A 184 -0.36 14.43 -18.46
C THR A 184 1.08 14.87 -18.74
N ARG A 185 1.23 16.04 -19.38
CA ARG A 185 2.57 16.59 -19.71
C ARG A 185 3.46 16.66 -18.46
N GLU A 186 2.91 17.08 -17.33
CA GLU A 186 3.63 17.21 -16.05
C GLU A 186 4.17 15.90 -15.47
N PHE A 187 3.62 14.74 -15.84
CA PHE A 187 4.05 13.44 -15.32
C PHE A 187 5.14 12.77 -16.18
N SER A 188 5.30 13.19 -17.44
CA SER A 188 6.27 12.59 -18.36
C SER A 188 7.68 13.14 -18.14
N PRO A 189 8.75 12.31 -18.20
CA PRO A 189 10.11 12.80 -18.12
C PRO A 189 10.41 13.71 -19.32
N GLY A 190 10.73 14.98 -19.03
CA GLY A 190 11.00 16.01 -20.05
C GLY A 190 10.25 17.34 -19.84
N SER A 191 9.33 17.42 -18.89
CA SER A 191 8.61 18.67 -18.64
C SER A 191 9.40 19.64 -17.76
N PRO A 192 9.53 20.92 -18.15
CA PRO A 192 10.09 21.95 -17.27
C PRO A 192 9.20 22.09 -16.03
N ALA A 193 9.83 22.37 -14.88
CA ALA A 193 9.11 22.63 -13.64
C ALA A 193 8.07 23.74 -13.86
N PRO A 194 6.87 23.65 -13.27
CA PRO A 194 5.89 24.73 -13.35
C PRO A 194 6.51 26.00 -12.73
N ALA A 195 6.41 27.11 -13.46
CA ALA A 195 6.78 28.41 -12.94
C ALA A 195 5.77 28.81 -11.86
N ASP A 196 6.28 29.15 -10.68
CA ASP A 196 5.48 29.65 -9.56
C ASP A 196 4.75 30.94 -10.00
N GLY A 197 3.43 30.95 -9.81
CA GLY A 197 2.55 32.11 -9.97
C GLY A 197 1.60 32.22 -8.79
#